data_AF-A0A9Q0RJQ3-F1
#
_entry.id   AF-A0A9Q0RJQ3-F1
#
_cell.length_a   1.000
_cell.length_b   1.000
_cell.length_c   1.000
_cell.angle_alpha   90.00
_cell.angle_beta   90.00
_cell.angle_gamma   90.00
#
_symmetry.space_group_name_H-M   'P 1'
#
loop_
_entity.id
_entity.type
_entity.pdbx_description
1 polymer ?
#
loop_
_entity_poly.entity_id
_entity_poly.type
_entity_poly.pdbx_seq_one_letter_code
_entity_poly.pdbx_strand_id
1 'polypeptide(L)'
;MYVCNIPNDYYYDVDDDDANRPLVVNSTMRMFKVGHHCHLCGGGGGKEMAERGGRADDVMGLNDDDGGGGVLLFLEMANVQAPHTDTYTIFGFDLPNHRFHNFHILDYKYKWSTDLTKFAGFQNSFAFEDAFVPIGNEVQAITLAYWHYSIYLSAIYLVAIFGIQRLMRDRKPFDLRLPLISWNLILAVFSIVGVYRCLPEFISIIYNEGLPASYTKASYYTDYRLSVWYLFFTLSKAVELIDTLFIVLRKSNLITLHWVHHVLTLIFSWFAFVDVPGTARWMVNMNFCVHSLMYTYYALKAMKFNIPRKVNLTITTLQVAQMFAGLYVNYECLKQKMLGLPVDISYSTASLSFGLYLIFALLFCNFFIRTYILSSKHIRMLSADINHNHYKGFVKKLQ
;
A
#
# COMPACT_ATOMS: atom_id res chain seq x y z
N MET A 1 -27.09 -4.53 -34.29
CA MET A 1 -26.24 -5.70 -34.62
C MET A 1 -24.79 -5.28 -34.40
N TYR A 2 -24.26 -5.57 -33.21
CA TYR A 2 -22.84 -5.72 -32.88
C TYR A 2 -22.85 -6.74 -31.75
N VAL A 3 -22.48 -7.97 -32.08
CA VAL A 3 -22.46 -9.12 -31.18
C VAL A 3 -21.06 -9.15 -30.58
N CYS A 4 -20.95 -8.96 -29.27
CA CYS A 4 -19.68 -9.15 -28.57
C CYS A 4 -19.49 -10.66 -28.34
N ASN A 5 -18.62 -11.26 -29.14
CA ASN A 5 -18.27 -12.67 -29.07
C ASN A 5 -17.18 -12.82 -28.00
N ILE A 6 -17.48 -13.48 -26.89
CA ILE A 6 -16.49 -13.93 -25.91
C ILE A 6 -16.14 -15.38 -26.29
N PRO A 7 -14.87 -15.75 -26.53
CA PRO A 7 -14.51 -17.14 -26.78
C PRO A 7 -14.63 -17.93 -25.47
N ASN A 8 -15.54 -18.91 -25.48
CA ASN A 8 -15.54 -20.01 -24.51
C ASN A 8 -14.37 -20.93 -24.84
N ASP A 9 -13.27 -20.83 -24.12
CA ASP A 9 -12.28 -21.90 -24.01
C ASP A 9 -11.40 -21.65 -22.79
N TYR A 10 -11.81 -22.17 -21.63
CA TYR A 10 -10.94 -22.70 -20.58
C TYR A 10 -11.79 -23.62 -19.68
N TYR A 11 -11.74 -24.92 -19.99
CA TYR A 11 -12.19 -26.01 -19.13
C TYR A 11 -11.26 -26.14 -17.93
N TYR A 12 -11.79 -26.38 -16.72
CA TYR A 12 -11.27 -27.38 -15.78
C TYR A 12 -12.38 -27.86 -14.84
N ASP A 13 -12.35 -29.17 -14.60
CA ASP A 13 -13.26 -30.03 -13.86
C ASP A 13 -13.65 -29.49 -12.48
N VAL A 14 -14.95 -29.47 -12.21
CA VAL A 14 -15.50 -29.49 -10.86
C VAL A 14 -15.91 -30.94 -10.62
N ASP A 15 -15.14 -31.65 -9.80
CA ASP A 15 -15.52 -32.97 -9.30
C ASP A 15 -16.91 -32.90 -8.65
N ASP A 16 -17.77 -33.82 -9.10
CA ASP A 16 -19.11 -34.12 -8.59
C ASP A 16 -19.11 -34.34 -7.07
N ASP A 17 -19.93 -33.58 -6.35
CA ASP A 17 -20.72 -34.03 -5.19
C ASP A 17 -21.52 -32.85 -4.59
N ASP A 18 -22.56 -32.36 -5.28
CA ASP A 18 -23.79 -31.83 -4.62
C ASP A 18 -24.93 -31.49 -5.61
N ALA A 19 -25.16 -32.34 -6.61
CA ALA A 19 -26.32 -32.22 -7.49
C ALA A 19 -27.60 -32.73 -6.80
N ASN A 20 -28.28 -31.89 -6.00
CA ASN A 20 -29.75 -31.87 -5.87
C ASN A 20 -30.26 -30.87 -4.79
N ARG A 21 -30.34 -29.57 -5.12
CA ARG A 21 -31.38 -28.68 -4.59
C ARG A 21 -31.79 -27.63 -5.65
N PRO A 22 -33.07 -27.50 -6.01
CA PRO A 22 -33.51 -26.45 -6.91
C PRO A 22 -33.52 -25.10 -6.16
N LEU A 23 -32.57 -24.23 -6.49
CA LEU A 23 -32.62 -22.81 -6.11
C LEU A 23 -33.67 -22.11 -6.99
N VAL A 24 -34.83 -21.85 -6.40
CA VAL A 24 -35.86 -20.98 -6.96
C VAL A 24 -35.33 -19.54 -6.98
N VAL A 25 -34.87 -19.09 -8.14
CA VAL A 25 -34.53 -17.69 -8.39
C VAL A 25 -35.81 -16.94 -8.73
N ASN A 26 -36.39 -16.23 -7.76
CA ASN A 26 -37.43 -15.23 -8.02
C ASN A 26 -36.78 -13.98 -8.63
N SER A 27 -36.74 -13.93 -9.95
CA SER A 27 -36.33 -12.75 -10.72
C SER A 27 -37.50 -11.77 -10.85
N THR A 28 -37.58 -10.81 -9.93
CA THR A 28 -38.39 -9.59 -10.14
C THR A 28 -37.50 -8.49 -10.72
N MET A 29 -37.46 -8.39 -12.06
CA MET A 29 -37.00 -7.19 -12.75
C MET A 29 -38.03 -6.07 -12.54
N ARG A 30 -37.64 -4.95 -11.91
CA ARG A 30 -38.34 -3.67 -12.06
C ARG A 30 -37.39 -2.69 -12.75
N MET A 31 -37.70 -2.38 -14.01
CA MET A 31 -37.13 -1.22 -14.71
C MET A 31 -37.72 0.05 -14.09
N PHE A 32 -36.89 1.05 -13.78
CA PHE A 32 -37.35 2.44 -13.64
C PHE A 32 -36.80 3.28 -14.79
N LYS A 33 -37.74 3.88 -15.52
CA LYS A 33 -37.54 4.81 -16.63
C LYS A 33 -37.27 6.20 -16.05
N VAL A 34 -36.19 6.82 -16.51
CA VAL A 34 -35.82 8.21 -16.19
C VAL A 34 -36.88 9.16 -16.75
N GLY A 35 -37.39 10.09 -15.93
CA GLY A 35 -38.31 11.16 -16.35
C GLY A 35 -37.86 12.50 -15.79
N HIS A 36 -37.48 13.42 -16.69
CA HIS A 36 -37.18 14.82 -16.41
C HIS A 36 -38.47 15.65 -16.18
N HIS A 37 -38.38 16.69 -15.35
CA HIS A 37 -39.37 17.77 -15.20
C HIS A 37 -39.76 18.47 -16.51
N CYS A 38 -41.03 18.84 -16.66
CA CYS A 38 -41.49 20.16 -17.15
C CYS A 38 -42.95 20.45 -16.69
N HIS A 39 -43.27 21.72 -16.39
CA HIS A 39 -44.49 22.25 -15.73
C HIS A 39 -45.82 22.18 -16.53
N LEU A 40 -46.97 22.05 -15.84
CA LEU A 40 -48.16 22.96 -15.84
C LEU A 40 -49.50 22.30 -15.35
N CYS A 41 -50.17 22.97 -14.39
CA CYS A 41 -51.63 22.98 -14.07
C CYS A 41 -52.41 21.76 -13.46
N GLY A 42 -52.83 21.89 -12.18
CA GLY A 42 -54.24 22.04 -11.75
C GLY A 42 -55.17 20.83 -11.43
N GLY A 43 -55.46 20.60 -10.13
CA GLY A 43 -56.84 20.51 -9.56
C GLY A 43 -57.58 19.16 -9.38
N GLY A 44 -57.79 18.73 -8.12
CA GLY A 44 -59.11 18.37 -7.54
C GLY A 44 -59.65 16.91 -7.51
N GLY A 45 -59.80 16.33 -6.29
CA GLY A 45 -61.06 15.74 -5.78
C GLY A 45 -61.39 14.21 -5.89
N GLY A 46 -61.24 13.47 -4.77
CA GLY A 46 -62.29 12.71 -4.03
C GLY A 46 -63.07 11.46 -4.57
N LYS A 47 -63.02 10.37 -3.75
CA LYS A 47 -64.07 9.37 -3.34
C LYS A 47 -64.26 7.96 -4.01
N GLU A 48 -64.22 6.95 -3.11
CA GLU A 48 -65.10 5.74 -2.91
C GLU A 48 -65.10 4.45 -3.78
N MET A 49 -64.90 3.31 -3.07
CA MET A 49 -65.57 1.96 -3.10
C MET A 49 -65.41 0.89 -4.22
N ALA A 50 -65.11 -0.33 -3.72
CA ALA A 50 -65.69 -1.67 -4.06
C ALA A 50 -65.08 -2.61 -5.14
N GLU A 51 -65.17 -3.90 -4.79
CA GLU A 51 -64.78 -5.18 -5.42
C GLU A 51 -65.13 -5.39 -6.91
N ARG A 52 -64.22 -6.06 -7.68
CA ARG A 52 -64.42 -7.30 -8.48
C ARG A 52 -63.33 -7.47 -9.57
N GLY A 53 -63.05 -8.73 -9.90
CA GLY A 53 -61.99 -9.14 -10.83
C GLY A 53 -62.23 -8.82 -12.31
N GLY A 54 -61.14 -8.85 -13.09
CA GLY A 54 -61.16 -8.67 -14.54
C GLY A 54 -59.76 -8.43 -15.10
N ARG A 55 -59.49 -9.04 -16.24
CA ARG A 55 -58.23 -9.06 -17.00
C ARG A 55 -58.33 -8.02 -18.13
N ALA A 56 -57.35 -7.12 -18.28
CA ALA A 56 -56.85 -6.53 -19.54
C ALA A 56 -56.04 -5.25 -19.27
N ASP A 57 -54.84 -5.22 -19.88
CA ASP A 57 -54.17 -4.14 -20.60
C ASP A 57 -54.05 -2.70 -20.04
N ASP A 58 -52.81 -2.19 -20.14
CA ASP A 58 -52.39 -0.79 -20.37
C ASP A 58 -52.34 0.27 -19.23
N VAL A 59 -51.09 0.77 -19.04
CA VAL A 59 -50.69 2.21 -18.94
C VAL A 59 -50.66 2.97 -17.58
N MET A 60 -49.42 3.40 -17.23
CA MET A 60 -48.90 4.65 -16.57
C MET A 60 -49.26 5.14 -15.13
N GLY A 61 -48.19 5.66 -14.46
CA GLY A 61 -48.16 6.79 -13.47
C GLY A 61 -48.35 6.40 -11.99
N LEU A 62 -47.42 6.60 -11.03
CA LEU A 62 -46.84 7.85 -10.45
C LEU A 62 -47.94 8.89 -10.14
N ASN A 63 -48.11 9.50 -8.96
CA ASN A 63 -47.26 9.67 -7.78
C ASN A 63 -48.09 10.33 -6.65
N ASP A 64 -47.58 10.23 -5.41
CA ASP A 64 -47.60 11.19 -4.27
C ASP A 64 -48.99 11.69 -3.74
N ASP A 65 -49.23 11.79 -2.43
CA ASP A 65 -48.64 12.81 -1.56
C ASP A 65 -48.87 12.54 -0.06
N ASP A 66 -47.93 13.09 0.70
CA ASP A 66 -48.04 13.78 1.99
C ASP A 66 -48.53 13.06 3.25
N GLY A 67 -47.65 13.10 4.24
CA GLY A 67 -48.00 12.86 5.64
C GLY A 67 -46.80 13.02 6.53
N GLY A 68 -46.50 14.26 6.90
CA GLY A 68 -45.49 14.58 7.90
C GLY A 68 -45.63 13.70 9.15
N GLY A 69 -44.49 13.23 9.63
CA GLY A 69 -44.42 12.42 10.83
C GLY A 69 -42.97 12.24 11.21
N GLY A 70 -42.45 13.21 11.96
CA GLY A 70 -41.22 12.98 12.71
C GLY A 70 -41.45 11.77 13.62
N VAL A 71 -40.73 10.69 13.37
CA VAL A 71 -40.50 9.64 14.36
C VAL A 71 -39.01 9.38 14.38
N LEU A 72 -38.38 10.00 15.38
CA LEU A 72 -37.07 9.64 15.86
C LEU A 72 -37.19 8.22 16.42
N LEU A 73 -36.80 7.21 15.64
CA LEU A 73 -36.61 5.85 16.11
C LEU A 73 -35.11 5.58 16.18
N PHE A 74 -34.59 5.75 17.39
CA PHE A 74 -33.35 5.13 17.81
C PHE A 74 -33.49 3.62 17.59
N LEU A 75 -32.66 3.07 16.71
CA LEU A 75 -32.44 1.63 16.63
C LEU A 75 -30.99 1.34 17.03
N GLU A 76 -30.95 0.54 18.09
CA GLU A 76 -29.85 -0.03 18.83
C GLU A 76 -28.79 -0.68 17.93
N MET A 77 -27.53 -0.55 18.34
CA MET A 77 -26.40 -1.21 17.72
C MET A 77 -26.57 -2.73 17.74
N ALA A 78 -26.79 -3.32 16.55
CA ALA A 78 -26.49 -4.71 16.28
C ALA A 78 -25.37 -4.76 15.22
N ASN A 79 -24.26 -5.31 15.68
CA ASN A 79 -23.02 -5.57 14.95
C ASN A 79 -23.25 -6.69 13.92
N VAL A 80 -22.47 -6.68 12.83
CA VAL A 80 -22.32 -7.74 11.80
C VAL A 80 -23.39 -7.78 10.68
N GLN A 81 -23.09 -7.18 9.52
CA GLN A 81 -22.84 -7.84 8.22
C GLN A 81 -22.78 -6.74 7.13
N ALA A 82 -21.65 -6.59 6.43
CA ALA A 82 -21.53 -5.69 5.29
C ALA A 82 -21.81 -6.46 3.99
N PRO A 83 -22.90 -6.18 3.24
CA PRO A 83 -23.04 -6.59 1.86
C PRO A 83 -22.50 -5.49 0.95
N HIS A 84 -21.53 -5.88 0.11
CA HIS A 84 -20.95 -5.19 -1.05
C HIS A 84 -21.55 -3.82 -1.44
N THR A 85 -20.83 -2.75 -1.11
CA THR A 85 -20.77 -1.53 -1.93
C THR A 85 -19.37 -1.49 -2.56
N ASP A 86 -19.29 -1.51 -3.89
CA ASP A 86 -18.06 -1.52 -4.70
C ASP A 86 -17.33 -0.16 -4.68
N THR A 87 -17.23 0.47 -3.51
CA THR A 87 -16.45 1.68 -3.30
C THR A 87 -15.70 1.57 -1.97
N TYR A 88 -14.52 2.20 -1.91
CA TYR A 88 -13.85 2.42 -0.63
C TYR A 88 -13.58 3.92 -0.49
N THR A 89 -13.76 4.42 0.73
CA THR A 89 -13.60 5.85 1.04
C THR A 89 -12.16 6.12 1.48
N ILE A 90 -11.50 7.08 0.83
CA ILE A 90 -10.17 7.57 1.22
C ILE A 90 -10.19 9.07 1.36
N PHE A 91 -9.80 9.56 2.54
CA PHE A 91 -9.82 10.99 2.86
C PHE A 91 -11.16 11.67 2.55
N GLY A 92 -12.27 10.92 2.69
CA GLY A 92 -13.62 11.40 2.38
C GLY A 92 -14.06 11.27 0.92
N PHE A 93 -13.25 10.67 0.04
CA PHE A 93 -13.59 10.41 -1.36
C PHE A 93 -13.91 8.94 -1.60
N ASP A 94 -15.09 8.66 -2.15
CA ASP A 94 -15.49 7.30 -2.54
C ASP A 94 -14.91 6.95 -3.91
N LEU A 95 -14.08 5.90 -3.95
CA LEU A 95 -13.43 5.42 -5.16
C LEU A 95 -13.97 4.03 -5.54
N PRO A 96 -14.21 3.75 -6.83
CA PRO A 96 -14.65 2.43 -7.29
C PRO A 96 -13.68 1.32 -6.90
N ASN A 97 -14.20 0.20 -6.40
CA ASN A 97 -13.46 -0.98 -5.99
C ASN A 97 -13.49 -2.06 -7.07
N HIS A 98 -12.99 -1.76 -8.28
CA HIS A 98 -12.88 -2.76 -9.35
C HIS A 98 -11.66 -3.68 -9.15
N ARG A 99 -11.53 -4.33 -7.98
CA ARG A 99 -10.58 -5.45 -7.87
C ARG A 99 -11.15 -6.60 -8.66
N PHE A 100 -10.37 -7.18 -9.58
CA PHE A 100 -10.80 -8.38 -10.26
C PHE A 100 -10.93 -9.47 -9.19
N HIS A 101 -12.16 -9.92 -8.97
CA HIS A 101 -12.53 -10.84 -7.90
C HIS A 101 -11.78 -12.16 -8.11
N ASN A 102 -10.65 -12.35 -7.43
CA ASN A 102 -10.03 -13.65 -7.20
C ASN A 102 -9.07 -13.70 -5.99
N PHE A 103 -8.71 -12.56 -5.38
CA PHE A 103 -7.70 -12.55 -4.30
C PHE A 103 -8.08 -11.76 -3.04
N HIS A 104 -9.38 -11.61 -2.78
CA HIS A 104 -9.79 -11.35 -1.40
C HIS A 104 -9.73 -12.68 -0.64
N ILE A 105 -8.57 -12.98 -0.06
CA ILE A 105 -8.45 -13.86 1.12
C ILE A 105 -9.09 -13.17 2.36
N LEU A 106 -9.98 -12.19 2.17
CA LEU A 106 -10.90 -11.74 3.21
C LEU A 106 -12.10 -12.71 3.36
N ASP A 107 -12.05 -13.86 2.71
CA ASP A 107 -12.87 -14.98 3.14
C ASP A 107 -12.26 -15.55 4.43
N TYR A 108 -12.92 -15.30 5.55
CA TYR A 108 -12.58 -15.89 6.85
C TYR A 108 -12.46 -17.42 6.81
N LYS A 109 -12.99 -18.07 5.76
CA LYS A 109 -12.94 -19.52 5.52
C LYS A 109 -11.84 -19.96 4.57
N TYR A 110 -10.93 -19.08 4.13
CA TYR A 110 -9.81 -19.47 3.28
C TYR A 110 -8.97 -20.57 3.95
N LYS A 111 -8.73 -21.66 3.23
CA LYS A 111 -7.91 -22.77 3.69
C LYS A 111 -6.52 -22.66 3.07
N TRP A 112 -5.54 -22.34 3.92
CA TRP A 112 -4.13 -22.32 3.54
C TRP A 112 -3.67 -23.73 3.14
N SER A 113 -3.19 -23.87 1.90
CA SER A 113 -2.60 -25.13 1.42
C SER A 113 -1.19 -25.30 1.98
N THR A 114 -0.92 -26.43 2.63
CA THR A 114 0.43 -26.82 3.09
C THR A 114 1.21 -27.62 2.05
N ASP A 115 0.58 -27.95 0.91
CA ASP A 115 1.27 -28.57 -0.21
C ASP A 115 2.18 -27.55 -0.91
N LEU A 116 3.48 -27.65 -0.64
CA LEU A 116 4.49 -26.71 -1.11
C LEU A 116 4.63 -26.74 -2.64
N THR A 117 4.37 -27.89 -3.28
CA THR A 117 4.60 -28.12 -4.71
C THR A 117 3.76 -27.21 -5.62
N LYS A 118 2.68 -26.64 -5.06
CA LYS A 118 1.78 -25.70 -5.74
C LYS A 118 2.37 -24.29 -5.86
N PHE A 119 3.41 -23.97 -5.10
CA PHE A 119 3.93 -22.62 -5.00
C PHE A 119 5.31 -22.50 -5.65
N ALA A 120 5.53 -21.38 -6.33
CA ALA A 120 6.81 -21.05 -6.94
C ALA A 120 7.90 -20.78 -5.89
N GLY A 121 9.17 -20.95 -6.28
CA GLY A 121 10.32 -20.73 -5.41
C GLY A 121 10.74 -21.98 -4.64
N PHE A 122 11.41 -21.79 -3.50
CA PHE A 122 11.91 -22.92 -2.72
C PHE A 122 10.79 -23.73 -2.09
N GLN A 123 10.97 -25.05 -2.07
CA GLN A 123 10.00 -26.04 -1.60
C GLN A 123 10.25 -26.42 -0.13
N ASN A 124 10.59 -25.43 0.69
CA ASN A 124 10.80 -25.58 2.13
C ASN A 124 9.94 -24.58 2.92
N SER A 125 9.70 -24.89 4.19
CA SER A 125 9.08 -23.98 5.15
C SER A 125 9.89 -23.93 6.44
N PHE A 126 9.81 -22.80 7.14
CA PHE A 126 10.28 -22.71 8.52
C PHE A 126 9.13 -23.01 9.49
N ALA A 127 9.45 -23.53 10.68
CA ALA A 127 8.43 -23.86 11.68
C ALA A 127 7.51 -22.69 12.07
N PHE A 128 8.03 -21.45 12.07
CA PHE A 128 7.20 -20.26 12.34
C PHE A 128 6.29 -19.89 11.15
N GLU A 129 6.67 -20.24 9.92
CA GLU A 129 5.80 -20.08 8.76
C GLU A 129 4.65 -21.07 8.87
N ASP A 130 4.92 -22.32 9.24
CA ASP A 130 3.87 -23.33 9.42
C ASP A 130 2.92 -22.96 10.56
N ALA A 131 3.44 -22.34 11.62
CA ALA A 131 2.64 -21.79 12.72
C ALA A 131 1.69 -20.65 12.29
N PHE A 132 1.88 -20.04 11.12
CA PHE A 132 0.98 -19.03 10.59
C PHE A 132 -0.28 -19.61 9.96
N VAL A 133 -0.21 -20.81 9.38
CA VAL A 133 -1.34 -21.50 8.72
C VAL A 133 -2.65 -21.45 9.53
N PRO A 134 -2.68 -21.78 10.85
CA PRO A 134 -3.92 -21.72 11.63
C PRO A 134 -4.39 -20.29 11.96
N ILE A 135 -3.50 -19.30 11.98
CA ILE A 135 -3.81 -17.92 12.43
C ILE A 135 -3.88 -16.91 11.28
N GLY A 136 -3.53 -17.30 10.06
CA GLY A 136 -3.32 -16.37 8.94
C GLY A 136 -4.56 -15.52 8.62
N ASN A 137 -5.74 -16.13 8.65
CA ASN A 137 -7.01 -15.41 8.40
C ASN A 137 -7.31 -14.39 9.50
N GLU A 138 -7.06 -14.74 10.77
CA GLU A 138 -7.24 -13.84 11.90
C GLU A 138 -6.27 -12.67 11.83
N VAL A 139 -4.99 -12.95 11.53
CA VAL A 139 -3.98 -11.91 11.35
C VAL A 139 -4.38 -10.97 10.22
N GLN A 140 -4.89 -11.48 9.10
CA GLN A 140 -5.38 -10.63 8.01
C GLN A 140 -6.56 -9.75 8.45
N ALA A 141 -7.55 -10.31 9.14
CA ALA A 141 -8.68 -9.57 9.67
C ALA A 141 -8.25 -8.46 10.65
N ILE A 142 -7.30 -8.75 11.54
CA ILE A 142 -6.70 -7.77 12.45
C ILE A 142 -6.00 -6.67 11.67
N THR A 143 -5.16 -7.01 10.68
CA THR A 143 -4.47 -5.99 9.87
C THR A 143 -5.44 -5.10 9.09
N LEU A 144 -6.54 -5.65 8.58
CA LEU A 144 -7.62 -4.88 7.94
C LEU A 144 -8.31 -3.95 8.93
N ALA A 145 -8.58 -4.40 10.16
CA ALA A 145 -9.25 -3.57 11.17
C ALA A 145 -8.35 -2.43 11.67
N TYR A 146 -7.04 -2.68 11.81
CA TYR A 146 -6.12 -1.80 12.56
C TYR A 146 -5.02 -1.14 11.72
N TRP A 147 -5.05 -1.19 10.39
CA TRP A 147 -4.01 -0.56 9.54
C TRP A 147 -3.81 0.93 9.84
N HIS A 148 -4.89 1.64 10.18
CA HIS A 148 -4.88 3.08 10.46
C HIS A 148 -4.07 3.44 11.72
N TYR A 149 -3.75 2.47 12.58
CA TYR A 149 -2.89 2.69 13.75
C TYR A 149 -1.47 3.11 13.37
N SER A 150 -1.02 2.78 12.15
CA SER A 150 0.23 3.27 11.57
C SER A 150 0.30 4.81 11.50
N ILE A 151 -0.84 5.50 11.34
CA ILE A 151 -0.94 6.97 11.31
C ILE A 151 -0.71 7.53 12.72
N TYR A 152 -1.39 6.98 13.72
CA TYR A 152 -1.21 7.39 15.11
C TYR A 152 0.21 7.12 15.60
N LEU A 153 0.78 5.95 15.26
CA LEU A 153 2.16 5.61 15.57
C LEU A 153 3.15 6.58 14.93
N SER A 154 2.91 6.99 13.67
CA SER A 154 3.72 8.00 12.99
C SER A 154 3.66 9.37 13.66
N ALA A 155 2.48 9.79 14.12
CA ALA A 155 2.31 11.05 14.85
C ALA A 155 3.05 11.02 16.19
N ILE A 156 2.90 9.93 16.96
CA ILE A 156 3.63 9.72 18.22
C ILE A 156 5.14 9.72 17.98
N TYR A 157 5.61 9.03 16.94
CA TYR A 157 7.00 9.00 16.53
C TYR A 157 7.55 10.40 16.25
N LEU A 158 6.84 11.25 15.50
CA LEU A 158 7.29 12.62 15.20
C LEU A 158 7.42 13.45 16.48
N VAL A 159 6.41 13.42 17.35
CA VAL A 159 6.45 14.13 18.64
C VAL A 159 7.61 13.63 19.49
N ALA A 160 7.80 12.32 19.58
CA ALA A 160 8.87 11.71 20.37
C ALA A 160 10.26 12.08 19.83
N ILE A 161 10.50 11.95 18.53
CA ILE A 161 11.82 12.22 17.93
C ILE A 161 12.23 13.68 18.07
N PHE A 162 11.34 14.64 17.76
CA PHE A 162 11.66 16.06 17.91
C PHE A 162 11.72 16.49 19.38
N GLY A 163 10.91 15.88 20.25
CA GLY A 163 11.00 16.05 21.70
C GLY A 163 12.34 15.58 22.27
N ILE A 164 12.77 14.36 21.94
CA ILE A 164 14.07 13.82 22.36
C ILE A 164 15.21 14.66 21.79
N GLN A 165 15.10 15.11 20.52
CA GLN A 165 16.12 15.98 19.91
C GLN A 165 16.28 17.29 20.68
N ARG A 166 15.16 17.88 21.16
CA ARG A 166 15.18 19.07 22.00
C ARG A 166 15.82 18.78 23.36
N LEU A 167 15.46 17.66 24.01
CA LEU A 167 16.03 17.25 25.31
C LEU A 167 17.54 16.94 25.23
N MET A 168 18.01 16.43 24.10
CA MET A 168 19.41 16.11 23.85
C MET A 168 20.28 17.32 23.51
N ARG A 169 19.69 18.52 23.36
CA ARG A 169 20.43 19.76 23.05
C ARG A 169 21.52 20.03 24.09
N ASP A 170 21.13 19.95 25.37
CA ASP A 170 21.98 20.30 26.52
C ASP A 170 22.65 19.07 27.15
N ARG A 171 22.50 17.88 26.55
CA ARG A 171 23.12 16.62 26.99
C ARG A 171 24.28 16.22 26.10
N LYS A 172 25.20 15.41 26.65
CA LYS A 172 26.27 14.75 25.89
C LYS A 172 25.69 13.61 25.04
N PRO A 173 26.26 13.34 23.84
CA PRO A 173 25.82 12.22 23.00
C PRO A 173 26.08 10.88 23.71
N PHE A 174 25.15 9.94 23.60
CA PHE A 174 25.33 8.60 24.16
C PHE A 174 26.29 7.76 23.30
N ASP A 175 27.14 6.95 23.94
CA ASP A 175 27.90 5.92 23.24
C ASP A 175 27.06 4.63 23.14
N LEU A 176 26.27 4.55 22.07
CA LEU A 176 25.41 3.41 21.78
C LEU A 176 26.03 2.46 20.76
N ARG A 177 27.37 2.38 20.68
CA ARG A 177 28.05 1.62 19.63
C ARG A 177 27.66 0.15 19.60
N LEU A 178 27.72 -0.56 20.73
CA LEU A 178 27.41 -2.00 20.79
C LEU A 178 25.92 -2.29 20.49
N PRO A 179 24.96 -1.56 21.09
CA PRO A 179 23.55 -1.67 20.70
C PRO A 179 23.33 -1.39 19.22
N LEU A 180 23.97 -0.36 18.66
CA LEU A 180 23.84 -0.01 17.24
C LEU A 180 24.40 -1.10 16.31
N ILE A 181 25.54 -1.72 16.66
CA ILE A 181 26.09 -2.84 15.87
C ILE A 181 25.09 -3.99 15.87
N SER A 182 24.62 -4.39 17.05
CA SER A 182 23.68 -5.51 17.21
C SER A 182 22.38 -5.26 16.45
N TRP A 183 21.85 -4.04 16.56
CA TRP A 183 20.66 -3.60 15.85
C TRP A 183 20.80 -3.71 14.33
N ASN A 184 21.87 -3.14 13.76
CA ASN A 184 22.12 -3.21 12.32
C ASN A 184 22.36 -4.65 11.85
N LEU A 185 23.00 -5.50 12.65
CA LEU A 185 23.18 -6.92 12.30
C LEU A 185 21.85 -7.67 12.29
N ILE A 186 20.96 -7.43 13.25
CA ILE A 186 19.62 -8.04 13.29
C ILE A 186 18.83 -7.65 12.04
N LEU A 187 18.80 -6.35 11.69
CA LEU A 187 18.09 -5.87 10.49
C LEU A 187 18.73 -6.37 9.18
N ALA A 188 20.06 -6.51 9.15
CA ALA A 188 20.76 -7.11 8.01
C ALA A 188 20.36 -8.58 7.83
N VAL A 189 20.43 -9.39 8.88
CA VAL A 189 20.05 -10.82 8.84
C VAL A 189 18.58 -10.95 8.47
N PHE A 190 17.69 -10.19 9.09
CA PHE A 190 16.26 -10.16 8.75
C PHE A 190 16.04 -9.91 7.26
N SER A 191 16.72 -8.89 6.70
CA SER A 191 16.60 -8.56 5.28
C SER A 191 17.19 -9.64 4.38
N ILE A 192 18.32 -10.27 4.76
CA ILE A 192 18.94 -11.37 3.99
C ILE A 192 18.00 -12.57 3.93
N VAL A 193 17.38 -12.95 5.05
CA VAL A 193 16.43 -14.07 5.06
C VAL A 193 15.17 -13.71 4.27
N GLY A 194 14.71 -12.45 4.34
CA GLY A 194 13.63 -11.95 3.48
C GLY A 194 13.96 -12.06 1.98
N VAL A 195 15.18 -11.72 1.55
CA VAL A 195 15.64 -11.93 0.17
C VAL A 195 15.63 -13.42 -0.17
N TYR A 196 16.26 -14.26 0.65
CA TYR A 196 16.31 -15.71 0.44
C TYR A 196 14.90 -16.29 0.25
N ARG A 197 13.91 -15.75 0.95
CA ARG A 197 12.55 -16.25 0.92
C ARG A 197 11.71 -15.74 -0.25
N CYS A 198 11.72 -14.43 -0.51
CA CYS A 198 10.80 -13.80 -1.46
C CYS A 198 11.36 -13.75 -2.88
N LEU A 199 12.69 -13.67 -3.04
CA LEU A 199 13.32 -13.48 -4.35
C LEU A 199 13.14 -14.68 -5.31
N PRO A 200 13.21 -15.95 -4.86
CA PRO A 200 13.01 -17.09 -5.75
C PRO A 200 11.61 -17.16 -6.37
N GLU A 201 10.56 -16.87 -5.60
CA GLU A 201 9.19 -16.78 -6.15
C GLU A 201 9.11 -15.64 -7.18
N PHE A 202 9.65 -14.48 -6.84
CA PHE A 202 9.60 -13.32 -7.72
C PHE A 202 10.29 -13.57 -9.07
N ILE A 203 11.46 -14.21 -9.06
CA ILE A 203 12.17 -14.62 -10.29
C ILE A 203 11.36 -15.65 -11.07
N SER A 204 10.76 -16.63 -10.39
CA SER A 204 9.94 -17.67 -11.03
C SER A 204 8.71 -17.09 -11.73
N ILE A 205 8.03 -16.11 -11.13
CA ILE A 205 6.89 -15.43 -11.78
C ILE A 205 7.35 -14.67 -13.03
N ILE A 206 8.46 -13.93 -12.95
CA ILE A 206 9.00 -13.22 -14.12
C ILE A 206 9.37 -14.18 -15.24
N TYR A 207 10.00 -15.31 -14.91
CA TYR A 207 10.48 -16.28 -15.89
C TYR A 207 9.33 -17.05 -16.56
N ASN A 208 8.35 -17.50 -15.78
CA ASN A 208 7.29 -18.39 -16.27
C ASN A 208 6.05 -17.64 -16.78
N GLU A 209 5.69 -16.51 -16.18
CA GLU A 209 4.46 -15.76 -16.50
C GLU A 209 4.74 -14.39 -17.15
N GLY A 210 6.02 -13.99 -17.19
CA GLY A 210 6.47 -12.74 -17.78
C GLY A 210 6.45 -11.55 -16.83
N LEU A 211 7.08 -10.47 -17.28
CA LEU A 211 7.23 -9.24 -16.50
C LEU A 211 5.89 -8.63 -16.03
N PRO A 212 4.81 -8.56 -16.86
CA PRO A 212 3.54 -8.00 -16.40
C PRO A 212 2.94 -8.73 -15.20
N ALA A 213 2.95 -10.07 -15.22
CA ALA A 213 2.40 -10.89 -14.13
C ALA A 213 3.04 -10.58 -12.77
N SER A 214 4.34 -10.22 -12.77
CA SER A 214 5.09 -9.91 -11.55
C SER A 214 4.57 -8.70 -10.76
N TYR A 215 3.83 -7.77 -11.41
CA TYR A 215 3.24 -6.60 -10.78
C TYR A 215 1.72 -6.48 -10.94
N THR A 216 1.08 -7.34 -11.72
CA THR A 216 -0.39 -7.35 -11.88
C THR A 216 -1.11 -8.43 -11.11
N LYS A 217 -0.49 -9.57 -10.82
CA LYS A 217 -1.12 -10.69 -10.10
C LYS A 217 -0.70 -10.71 -8.64
N ALA A 218 -1.55 -11.05 -7.69
CA ALA A 218 -1.20 -11.14 -6.26
C ALA A 218 -0.99 -12.59 -5.75
N SER A 219 -0.64 -13.52 -6.63
CA SER A 219 -0.47 -14.96 -6.32
C SER A 219 0.45 -15.26 -5.12
N TYR A 220 1.45 -14.43 -4.82
CA TYR A 220 2.34 -14.60 -3.66
C TYR A 220 1.55 -14.71 -2.35
N TYR A 221 0.38 -14.09 -2.25
CA TYR A 221 -0.41 -14.04 -1.02
C TYR A 221 -1.12 -15.35 -0.70
N THR A 222 -1.29 -16.23 -1.67
CA THR A 222 -1.84 -17.58 -1.46
C THR A 222 -0.83 -18.53 -0.81
N ASP A 223 0.46 -18.23 -0.93
CA ASP A 223 1.52 -18.94 -0.25
C ASP A 223 1.64 -18.39 1.18
N TYR A 224 1.22 -19.18 2.17
CA TYR A 224 1.27 -18.80 3.59
C TYR A 224 2.66 -18.33 4.01
N ARG A 225 3.70 -18.91 3.41
CA ARG A 225 5.09 -18.62 3.74
C ARG A 225 5.43 -17.20 3.29
N LEU A 226 5.11 -16.84 2.05
CA LEU A 226 5.33 -15.47 1.56
C LEU A 226 4.43 -14.47 2.27
N SER A 227 3.17 -14.80 2.56
CA SER A 227 2.26 -13.94 3.32
C SER A 227 2.80 -13.55 4.68
N VAL A 228 3.44 -14.48 5.41
CA VAL A 228 4.15 -14.19 6.68
C VAL A 228 5.28 -13.20 6.47
N TRP A 229 6.10 -13.37 5.44
CA TRP A 229 7.23 -12.48 5.20
C TRP A 229 6.82 -11.09 4.76
N TYR A 230 5.68 -10.95 4.06
CA TYR A 230 5.09 -9.66 3.73
C TYR A 230 4.48 -9.00 4.97
N LEU A 231 3.90 -9.77 5.89
CA LEU A 231 3.51 -9.27 7.20
C LEU A 231 4.73 -8.78 7.97
N PHE A 232 5.80 -9.58 8.05
CA PHE A 232 7.03 -9.17 8.73
C PHE A 232 7.66 -7.94 8.10
N PHE A 233 7.63 -7.80 6.78
CA PHE A 233 8.03 -6.58 6.10
C PHE A 233 7.23 -5.36 6.55
N THR A 234 5.90 -5.49 6.65
CA THR A 234 5.02 -4.41 7.11
C THR A 234 5.29 -4.05 8.56
N LEU A 235 5.48 -5.05 9.43
CA LEU A 235 5.85 -4.86 10.84
C LEU A 235 7.24 -4.22 10.98
N SER A 236 8.18 -4.57 10.10
CA SER A 236 9.56 -4.05 10.16
C SER A 236 9.60 -2.53 10.03
N LYS A 237 8.67 -1.89 9.32
CA LYS A 237 8.64 -0.43 9.20
C LYS A 237 8.42 0.29 10.52
N ALA A 238 7.67 -0.31 11.44
CA ALA A 238 7.51 0.21 12.79
C ALA A 238 8.79 -0.01 13.62
N VAL A 239 9.42 -1.17 13.46
CA VAL A 239 10.68 -1.54 14.14
C VAL A 239 11.82 -0.62 13.69
N GLU A 240 11.90 -0.30 12.40
CA GLU A 240 12.90 0.58 11.77
C GLU A 240 12.85 2.02 12.31
N LEU A 241 11.77 2.46 12.97
CA LEU A 241 11.71 3.78 13.63
C LEU A 241 12.79 3.95 14.73
N ILE A 242 13.30 2.85 15.26
CA ILE A 242 14.40 2.83 16.23
C ILE A 242 15.71 3.35 15.60
N ASP A 243 15.87 3.31 14.27
CA ASP A 243 17.02 3.91 13.59
C ASP A 243 17.13 5.40 13.91
N THR A 244 16.00 6.12 13.84
CA THR A 244 15.94 7.54 14.16
C THR A 244 16.26 7.80 15.62
N LEU A 245 15.85 6.91 16.53
CA LEU A 245 16.18 7.02 17.94
C LEU A 245 17.70 6.97 18.17
N PHE A 246 18.41 6.04 17.51
CA PHE A 246 19.87 6.00 17.55
C PHE A 246 20.52 7.27 17.01
N ILE A 247 19.99 7.85 15.93
CA ILE A 247 20.50 9.11 15.36
C ILE A 247 20.38 10.24 16.37
N VAL A 248 19.21 10.42 16.97
CA VAL A 248 18.93 11.52 17.89
C VAL A 248 19.70 11.37 19.21
N LEU A 249 19.73 10.17 19.81
CA LEU A 249 20.46 9.91 21.05
C LEU A 249 21.98 10.07 20.91
N ARG A 250 22.51 9.84 19.70
CA ARG A 250 23.93 10.05 19.38
C ARG A 250 24.23 11.48 18.91
N LYS A 251 23.23 12.38 18.89
CA LYS A 251 23.32 13.75 18.35
C LYS A 251 23.88 13.79 16.91
N SER A 252 23.54 12.79 16.11
CA SER A 252 23.88 12.76 14.69
C SER A 252 22.89 13.62 13.89
N ASN A 253 23.28 14.03 12.68
CA ASN A 253 22.43 14.88 11.86
C ASN A 253 21.20 14.09 11.34
N LEU A 254 20.01 14.44 11.83
CA LEU A 254 18.75 13.89 11.36
C LEU A 254 18.31 14.61 10.08
N ILE A 255 18.52 13.96 8.93
CA ILE A 255 18.16 14.52 7.63
C ILE A 255 16.65 14.38 7.35
N THR A 256 16.08 15.36 6.62
CA THR A 256 14.65 15.35 6.27
C THR A 256 14.22 14.10 5.51
N LEU A 257 15.05 13.64 4.57
CA LEU A 257 14.79 12.41 3.81
C LEU A 257 14.49 11.22 4.72
N HIS A 258 15.25 11.07 5.81
CA HIS A 258 15.19 9.88 6.67
C HIS A 258 13.86 9.80 7.43
N TRP A 259 13.50 10.84 8.19
CA TRP A 259 12.27 10.76 8.99
C TRP A 259 11.01 10.83 8.13
N VAL A 260 11.03 11.57 7.00
CA VAL A 260 9.91 11.58 6.04
C VAL A 260 9.73 10.20 5.43
N HIS A 261 10.83 9.55 5.02
CA HIS A 261 10.79 8.19 4.50
C HIS A 261 10.19 7.22 5.53
N HIS A 262 10.68 7.20 6.77
CA HIS A 262 10.18 6.29 7.81
C HIS A 262 8.69 6.47 8.12
N VAL A 263 8.19 7.71 8.18
CA VAL A 263 6.76 7.97 8.38
C VAL A 263 5.94 7.46 7.20
N LEU A 264 6.33 7.83 5.98
CA LEU A 264 5.55 7.51 4.80
C LEU A 264 5.59 6.01 4.48
N THR A 265 6.72 5.33 4.66
CA THR A 265 6.80 3.87 4.46
C THR A 265 6.04 3.11 5.53
N LEU A 266 6.01 3.58 6.77
CA LEU A 266 5.18 2.98 7.82
C LEU A 266 3.69 3.06 7.47
N ILE A 267 3.17 4.24 7.18
CA ILE A 267 1.74 4.41 6.85
C ILE A 267 1.39 3.61 5.60
N PHE A 268 2.20 3.74 4.55
CA PHE A 268 1.89 3.14 3.27
C PHE A 268 2.01 1.62 3.27
N SER A 269 2.99 1.03 3.95
CA SER A 269 3.12 -0.44 4.02
C SER A 269 1.91 -1.09 4.70
N TRP A 270 1.43 -0.51 5.80
CA TRP A 270 0.23 -1.01 6.50
C TRP A 270 -1.04 -0.84 5.66
N PHE A 271 -1.19 0.31 4.99
CA PHE A 271 -2.30 0.53 4.07
C PHE A 271 -2.26 -0.45 2.88
N ALA A 272 -1.10 -0.64 2.25
CA ALA A 272 -0.95 -1.52 1.10
C ALA A 272 -1.08 -3.00 1.47
N PHE A 273 -0.68 -3.41 2.67
CA PHE A 273 -0.83 -4.80 3.13
C PHE A 273 -2.29 -5.25 3.15
N VAL A 274 -3.23 -4.33 3.43
CA VAL A 274 -4.67 -4.60 3.36
C VAL A 274 -5.15 -4.80 1.91
N ASP A 275 -4.54 -4.08 0.96
CA ASP A 275 -4.92 -4.18 -0.44
C ASP A 275 -4.35 -5.44 -1.11
N VAL A 276 -3.23 -5.94 -0.59
CA VAL A 276 -2.46 -7.07 -1.13
C VAL A 276 -2.12 -6.85 -2.62
N PRO A 277 -1.47 -5.73 -2.99
CA PRO A 277 -1.29 -5.41 -4.39
C PRO A 277 -0.23 -6.33 -5.03
N GLY A 278 -0.42 -6.67 -6.31
CA GLY A 278 0.59 -7.39 -7.09
C GLY A 278 1.94 -6.66 -7.15
N THR A 279 1.91 -5.32 -7.15
CA THR A 279 3.11 -4.47 -7.14
C THR A 279 3.99 -4.66 -5.90
N ALA A 280 3.44 -5.20 -4.80
CA ALA A 280 4.19 -5.43 -3.58
C ALA A 280 5.39 -6.35 -3.78
N ARG A 281 5.37 -7.30 -4.74
CA ARG A 281 6.55 -8.14 -5.07
C ARG A 281 7.78 -7.29 -5.38
N TRP A 282 7.62 -6.31 -6.25
CA TRP A 282 8.72 -5.42 -6.61
C TRP A 282 9.19 -4.62 -5.40
N MET A 283 8.26 -4.01 -4.67
CA MET A 283 8.60 -3.11 -3.56
C MET A 283 9.29 -3.85 -2.42
N VAL A 284 8.78 -5.02 -2.02
CA VAL A 284 9.33 -5.84 -0.94
C VAL A 284 10.69 -6.43 -1.33
N ASN A 285 10.81 -7.05 -2.50
CA ASN A 285 12.07 -7.68 -2.92
C ASN A 285 13.20 -6.65 -3.12
N MET A 286 12.94 -5.53 -3.80
CA MET A 286 13.95 -4.49 -3.95
C MET A 286 14.38 -3.93 -2.59
N ASN A 287 13.42 -3.72 -1.69
CA ASN A 287 13.70 -3.18 -0.36
C ASN A 287 14.53 -4.15 0.49
N PHE A 288 14.18 -5.45 0.54
CA PHE A 288 15.00 -6.46 1.24
C PHE A 288 16.42 -6.56 0.65
N CYS A 289 16.55 -6.55 -0.67
CA CYS A 289 17.86 -6.57 -1.34
C CYS A 289 18.71 -5.35 -0.97
N VAL A 290 18.15 -4.14 -1.02
CA VAL A 290 18.91 -2.93 -0.70
C VAL A 290 19.17 -2.81 0.81
N HIS A 291 18.22 -3.20 1.66
CA HIS A 291 18.37 -3.15 3.12
C HIS A 291 19.36 -4.17 3.65
N SER A 292 19.44 -5.37 3.06
CA SER A 292 20.49 -6.34 3.43
C SER A 292 21.89 -5.74 3.24
N LEU A 293 22.11 -5.03 2.14
CA LEU A 293 23.38 -4.34 1.85
C LEU A 293 23.59 -3.11 2.76
N MET A 294 22.56 -2.27 2.91
CA MET A 294 22.65 -1.02 3.69
C MET A 294 22.92 -1.29 5.17
N TYR A 295 22.16 -2.18 5.81
CA TYR A 295 22.33 -2.50 7.22
C TYR A 295 23.64 -3.25 7.50
N THR A 296 24.06 -4.13 6.59
CA THR A 296 25.40 -4.75 6.67
C THR A 296 26.49 -3.69 6.62
N TYR A 297 26.40 -2.71 5.72
CA TYR A 297 27.34 -1.60 5.63
C TYR A 297 27.36 -0.77 6.93
N TYR A 298 26.20 -0.45 7.51
CA TYR A 298 26.11 0.29 8.78
C TYR A 298 26.67 -0.50 9.96
N ALA A 299 26.41 -1.81 10.04
CA ALA A 299 27.00 -2.68 11.06
C ALA A 299 28.53 -2.69 10.97
N LEU A 300 29.08 -2.92 9.77
CA LEU A 300 30.53 -2.88 9.51
C LEU A 300 31.13 -1.52 9.86
N LYS A 301 30.44 -0.42 9.53
CA LYS A 301 30.95 0.91 9.85
C LYS A 301 30.90 1.20 11.34
N ALA A 302 29.87 0.75 12.05
CA ALA A 302 29.78 0.84 13.51
C ALA A 302 30.85 -0.02 14.21
N MET A 303 31.25 -1.14 13.61
CA MET A 303 32.41 -1.95 14.03
C MET A 303 33.77 -1.29 13.76
N LYS A 304 33.80 -0.10 13.14
CA LYS A 304 35.00 0.67 12.77
C LYS A 304 35.85 0.04 11.66
N PHE A 305 35.27 -0.81 10.81
CA PHE A 305 35.93 -1.20 9.56
C PHE A 305 36.10 0.02 8.63
N ASN A 306 37.22 0.03 7.91
CA ASN A 306 37.52 1.03 6.89
C ASN A 306 36.96 0.59 5.54
N ILE A 307 35.72 0.99 5.25
CA ILE A 307 35.03 0.62 4.02
C ILE A 307 35.28 1.71 2.95
N PRO A 308 35.67 1.35 1.71
CA PRO A 308 35.88 2.32 0.64
C PRO A 308 34.63 3.15 0.35
N ARG A 309 34.81 4.44 0.05
CA ARG A 309 33.71 5.35 -0.32
C ARG A 309 32.87 4.84 -1.50
N LYS A 310 33.47 4.05 -2.40
CA LYS A 310 32.79 3.42 -3.55
C LYS A 310 31.61 2.56 -3.11
N VAL A 311 31.72 1.84 -1.98
CA VAL A 311 30.64 0.97 -1.47
C VAL A 311 29.43 1.81 -1.06
N ASN A 312 29.64 2.89 -0.31
CA ASN A 312 28.57 3.80 0.08
C ASN A 312 27.90 4.46 -1.13
N LEU A 313 28.69 4.84 -2.15
CA LEU A 313 28.16 5.35 -3.40
C LEU A 313 27.30 4.29 -4.11
N THR A 314 27.78 3.06 -4.25
CA THR A 314 27.03 1.96 -4.87
C THR A 314 25.71 1.70 -4.14
N ILE A 315 25.70 1.64 -2.81
CA ILE A 315 24.47 1.46 -2.02
C ILE A 315 23.49 2.61 -2.29
N THR A 316 23.97 3.86 -2.29
CA THR A 316 23.09 5.01 -2.56
C THR A 316 22.59 4.99 -4.01
N THR A 317 23.41 4.57 -4.98
CA THR A 317 22.98 4.39 -6.37
C THR A 317 21.91 3.31 -6.49
N LEU A 318 22.07 2.17 -5.80
CA LEU A 318 21.03 1.14 -5.73
C LEU A 318 19.74 1.67 -5.09
N GLN A 319 19.87 2.49 -4.04
CA GLN A 319 18.73 3.14 -3.39
C GLN A 319 17.98 4.11 -4.32
N VAL A 320 18.68 4.83 -5.18
CA VAL A 320 18.04 5.70 -6.19
C VAL A 320 17.40 4.83 -7.29
N ALA A 321 18.10 3.80 -7.76
CA ALA A 321 17.61 2.90 -8.80
C ALA A 321 16.29 2.20 -8.38
N GLN A 322 16.17 1.74 -7.14
CA GLN A 322 14.91 1.14 -6.65
C GLN A 322 13.74 2.13 -6.66
N MET A 323 13.97 3.43 -6.47
CA MET A 323 12.87 4.41 -6.51
C MET A 323 12.35 4.60 -7.93
N PHE A 324 13.24 4.60 -8.93
CA PHE A 324 12.83 4.65 -10.34
C PHE A 324 12.19 3.36 -10.83
N ALA A 325 12.73 2.20 -10.44
CA ALA A 325 12.14 0.91 -10.75
C ALA A 325 10.73 0.79 -10.15
N GLY A 326 10.57 1.18 -8.88
CA GLY A 326 9.27 1.21 -8.22
C GLY A 326 8.30 2.22 -8.84
N LEU A 327 8.78 3.41 -9.24
CA LEU A 327 7.96 4.40 -9.95
C LEU A 327 7.46 3.86 -11.29
N TYR A 328 8.33 3.21 -12.07
CA TYR A 328 7.98 2.60 -13.35
C TYR A 328 6.92 1.51 -13.18
N VAL A 329 7.12 0.58 -12.24
CA VAL A 329 6.19 -0.51 -11.99
C VAL A 329 4.82 -0.01 -11.54
N ASN A 330 4.79 0.98 -10.64
CA ASN A 330 3.53 1.58 -10.19
C ASN A 330 2.82 2.37 -11.30
N TYR A 331 3.57 3.05 -12.17
CA TYR A 331 3.01 3.71 -13.35
C TYR A 331 2.38 2.70 -14.31
N GLU A 332 3.08 1.62 -14.66
CA GLU A 332 2.57 0.58 -15.56
C GLU A 332 1.33 -0.10 -14.97
N CYS A 333 1.36 -0.42 -13.68
CA CYS A 333 0.22 -0.98 -12.97
C CYS A 333 -0.99 -0.04 -12.96
N LEU A 334 -0.79 1.24 -12.63
CA LEU A 334 -1.85 2.26 -12.65
C LEU A 334 -2.43 2.44 -14.06
N LYS A 335 -1.58 2.50 -15.09
CA LYS A 335 -1.99 2.61 -16.50
C LYS A 335 -2.87 1.43 -16.90
N GLN A 336 -2.45 0.19 -16.62
CA GLN A 336 -3.25 -1.00 -16.93
C GLN A 336 -4.58 -1.02 -16.18
N LYS A 337 -4.57 -0.57 -14.92
CA LYS A 337 -5.79 -0.44 -14.12
C LYS A 337 -6.77 0.59 -14.69
N MET A 338 -6.27 1.73 -15.17
CA MET A 338 -7.09 2.75 -15.84
C MET A 338 -7.64 2.28 -17.18
N LEU A 339 -6.95 1.37 -17.87
CA LEU A 339 -7.43 0.72 -19.10
C LEU A 339 -8.45 -0.40 -18.86
N GLY A 340 -8.79 -0.71 -17.59
CA GLY A 340 -9.74 -1.76 -17.25
C GLY A 340 -9.19 -3.18 -17.42
N LEU A 341 -7.87 -3.35 -17.46
CA LEU A 341 -7.23 -4.66 -17.54
C LEU A 341 -7.23 -5.38 -16.17
N PRO A 342 -7.19 -6.72 -16.14
CA PRO A 342 -7.16 -7.51 -14.91
C PRO A 342 -5.86 -7.28 -14.13
N VAL A 343 -5.95 -6.46 -13.07
CA VAL A 343 -4.85 -6.10 -12.18
C VAL A 343 -5.32 -6.15 -10.73
N ASP A 344 -4.60 -6.91 -9.92
CA ASP A 344 -4.80 -7.13 -8.48
C ASP A 344 -4.25 -5.96 -7.66
N ILE A 345 -4.96 -4.84 -7.74
CA ILE A 345 -4.72 -3.61 -6.97
C ILE A 345 -6.00 -2.77 -6.95
N SER A 346 -6.26 -2.01 -5.89
CA SER A 346 -7.31 -0.97 -5.91
C SER A 346 -6.82 0.32 -6.55
N TYR A 347 -7.74 1.17 -7.06
CA TYR A 347 -7.37 2.46 -7.66
C TYR A 347 -6.59 3.37 -6.70
N SER A 348 -6.90 3.31 -5.42
CA SER A 348 -6.28 4.10 -4.39
C SER A 348 -4.88 3.64 -4.10
N THR A 349 -4.70 2.34 -3.90
CA THR A 349 -3.38 1.78 -3.67
C THR A 349 -2.52 2.05 -4.88
N ALA A 350 -3.03 1.88 -6.10
CA ALA A 350 -2.29 2.23 -7.32
C ALA A 350 -1.90 3.72 -7.37
N SER A 351 -2.84 4.63 -7.12
CA SER A 351 -2.61 6.08 -7.18
C SER A 351 -1.66 6.57 -6.06
N LEU A 352 -1.87 6.10 -4.83
CA LEU A 352 -1.04 6.42 -3.67
C LEU A 352 0.36 5.84 -3.83
N SER A 353 0.50 4.61 -4.34
CA SER A 353 1.82 4.01 -4.61
C SER A 353 2.60 4.83 -5.63
N PHE A 354 1.95 5.21 -6.75
CA PHE A 354 2.57 6.03 -7.77
C PHE A 354 3.04 7.38 -7.22
N GLY A 355 2.15 8.09 -6.52
CA GLY A 355 2.48 9.38 -5.90
C GLY A 355 3.61 9.28 -4.88
N LEU A 356 3.60 8.25 -4.04
CA LEU A 356 4.63 8.02 -3.02
C LEU A 356 6.00 7.75 -3.65
N TYR A 357 6.07 6.86 -4.64
CA TYR A 357 7.32 6.55 -5.33
C TYR A 357 7.85 7.75 -6.13
N LEU A 358 6.98 8.61 -6.65
CA LEU A 358 7.38 9.87 -7.29
C LEU A 358 8.05 10.80 -6.26
N ILE A 359 7.43 10.99 -5.09
CA ILE A 359 8.00 11.79 -3.99
C ILE A 359 9.36 11.22 -3.57
N PHE A 360 9.47 9.91 -3.37
CA PHE A 360 10.73 9.30 -2.99
C PHE A 360 11.81 9.41 -4.07
N ALA A 361 11.47 9.22 -5.34
CA ALA A 361 12.42 9.42 -6.44
C ALA A 361 13.01 10.84 -6.41
N LEU A 362 12.17 11.86 -6.22
CA LEU A 362 12.62 13.25 -6.11
C LEU A 362 13.52 13.47 -4.88
N LEU A 363 13.12 12.95 -3.72
CA LEU A 363 13.89 13.12 -2.47
C LEU A 363 15.26 12.42 -2.52
N PHE A 364 15.32 11.18 -3.03
CA PHE A 364 16.55 10.42 -3.19
C PHE A 364 17.47 11.03 -4.26
N CYS A 365 16.92 11.51 -5.38
CA CYS A 365 17.69 12.25 -6.38
C CYS A 365 18.29 13.53 -5.80
N ASN A 366 17.50 14.34 -5.09
CA ASN A 366 18.00 15.54 -4.42
C ASN A 366 19.11 15.22 -3.41
N PHE A 367 18.97 14.14 -2.64
CA PHE A 367 20.01 13.68 -1.73
C PHE A 367 21.29 13.25 -2.48
N PHE A 368 21.16 12.47 -3.55
CA PHE A 368 22.28 11.99 -4.35
C PHE A 368 23.05 13.15 -4.99
N ILE A 369 22.33 14.08 -5.62
CA ILE A 369 22.90 15.27 -6.25
C ILE A 369 23.67 16.11 -5.22
N ARG A 370 23.07 16.40 -4.06
CA ARG A 370 23.72 17.20 -3.01
C ARG A 370 24.94 16.53 -2.39
N THR A 371 24.91 15.21 -2.23
CA THR A 371 25.96 14.47 -1.52
C THR A 371 27.15 14.11 -2.42
N TYR A 372 26.88 13.74 -3.67
CA TYR A 372 27.90 13.16 -4.56
C TYR A 372 28.28 14.05 -5.74
N ILE A 373 27.34 14.82 -6.30
CA ILE A 373 27.61 15.68 -7.47
C ILE A 373 28.04 17.07 -6.99
N LEU A 374 27.23 17.73 -6.16
CA LEU A 374 27.43 19.10 -5.69
C LEU A 374 28.36 19.21 -4.48
N SER A 375 29.38 18.34 -4.37
CA SER A 375 30.30 18.29 -3.22
C SER A 375 30.63 19.68 -2.67
N SER A 376 30.61 19.86 -1.33
CA SER A 376 30.80 21.14 -0.61
C SER A 376 31.96 22.02 -1.09
N LYS A 377 32.96 21.46 -1.80
CA LYS A 377 33.99 22.22 -2.52
C LYS A 377 33.42 23.13 -3.62
N HIS A 378 32.43 22.67 -4.39
CA HIS A 378 31.81 23.44 -5.48
C HIS A 378 30.85 24.51 -4.97
N ILE A 379 30.14 24.28 -3.86
CA ILE A 379 29.30 25.30 -3.21
C ILE A 379 30.17 26.41 -2.57
N ARG A 380 31.35 26.07 -2.01
CA ARG A 380 32.31 27.10 -1.56
C ARG A 380 32.89 27.90 -2.73
N MET A 381 33.13 27.30 -3.89
CA MET A 381 33.57 28.03 -5.09
C MET A 381 32.44 28.91 -5.65
N LEU A 382 31.21 28.41 -5.80
CA LEU A 382 30.07 29.22 -6.23
C LEU A 382 29.74 30.36 -5.25
N SER A 383 29.82 30.12 -3.95
CA SER A 383 29.64 31.17 -2.93
C SER A 383 30.84 32.13 -2.83
N ALA A 384 32.04 31.72 -3.28
CA ALA A 384 33.20 32.59 -3.39
C ALA A 384 33.13 33.43 -4.68
N ASP A 385 32.71 32.86 -5.80
CA ASP A 385 32.54 33.54 -7.10
C ASP A 385 31.37 34.54 -7.07
N ILE A 386 30.28 34.22 -6.36
CA ILE A 386 29.18 35.17 -6.11
C ILE A 386 29.62 36.30 -5.16
N ASN A 387 30.52 36.03 -4.22
CA ASN A 387 31.08 37.07 -3.34
C ASN A 387 32.19 37.91 -3.98
N HIS A 388 32.76 37.46 -5.12
CA HIS A 388 33.89 38.14 -5.76
C HIS A 388 33.52 39.02 -6.96
N ASN A 389 32.26 39.02 -7.40
CA ASN A 389 31.82 39.91 -8.48
C ASN A 389 30.66 40.81 -8.04
N HIS A 390 30.99 42.09 -7.85
CA HIS A 390 30.10 43.25 -7.92
C HIS A 390 28.96 43.36 -6.87
N TYR A 391 29.28 43.85 -5.66
CA TYR A 391 28.64 45.07 -5.08
C TYR A 391 29.29 45.53 -3.75
N LYS A 392 30.62 45.74 -3.73
CA LYS A 392 31.31 46.49 -2.66
C LYS A 392 31.45 47.99 -2.97
N GLY A 393 30.54 48.56 -3.78
CA GLY A 393 30.70 49.89 -4.36
C GLY A 393 29.64 50.95 -4.00
N PHE A 394 28.55 50.65 -3.28
CA PHE A 394 27.43 51.61 -3.17
C PHE A 394 26.88 51.90 -1.76
N VAL A 395 27.46 51.37 -0.68
CA VAL A 395 27.00 51.65 0.71
C VAL A 395 28.06 52.36 1.55
N LYS A 396 28.90 53.20 0.92
CA LYS A 396 29.90 54.01 1.64
C LYS A 396 29.95 55.48 1.21
N LYS A 397 28.83 56.00 0.72
CA LYS A 397 28.66 57.43 0.37
C LYS A 397 27.34 58.06 0.84
N LEU A 398 26.65 57.43 1.79
CA LEU A 398 25.45 57.95 2.49
C LEU A 398 25.42 57.54 3.97
N GLN A 399 26.60 57.57 4.60
CA GLN A 399 26.84 57.77 6.02
C GLN A 399 28.05 58.69 6.11
#